data_AF-A0A4Q2X807-F1
#
_entry.id   AF-A0A4Q2X807-F1
#
_cell.length_a   1.000
_cell.length_b   1.000
_cell.length_c   1.000
_cell.angle_alpha   90.00
_cell.angle_beta   90.00
_cell.angle_gamma   90.00
#
_symmetry.space_group_name_H-M   'P 1'
#
loop_
_entity.id
_entity.type
_entity.pdbx_description
1 polymer ?
#
loop_
_entity_poly.entity_id
_entity_poly.type
_entity_poly.pdbx_seq_one_letter_code
_entity_poly.pdbx_strand_id
1 'polypeptide(L)'
;MKTIQTPLGILTVAAFAMMPILAEPVFFATTGHYYEAVKVPEGVTRDQAGLMAAAKGGYLATLSSEDENAFVFSLVNDLSWFTSLSMFGDRLGPWLGGISTATGWQWNTGEPFTYTKWKPGQPDTYAGFYQYLLFYDGADAGPTWGDHPGGAIPGFELPKGFVIEYNQAPGTFVPSGVRLDIDKEGTDQVMLSWPADVTGWVLEFTTDPALGWTNFPAAPVIINGRFRVPDTTTVDPVRLYRLKR
;
A
#
# COMPACT_ATOMS: atom_id res chain seq x y z
N MET A 1 -72.66 -6.25 8.69
CA MET A 1 -71.54 -5.50 8.08
C MET A 1 -70.25 -5.99 8.74
N LYS A 2 -69.37 -6.65 8.00
CA LYS A 2 -68.08 -7.16 8.51
C LYS A 2 -67.05 -6.04 8.44
N THR A 3 -66.54 -5.62 9.58
CA THR A 3 -65.46 -4.63 9.70
C THR A 3 -64.11 -5.34 9.54
N ILE A 4 -63.34 -4.94 8.53
CA ILE A 4 -61.97 -5.38 8.29
C ILE A 4 -61.05 -4.37 9.00
N GLN A 5 -60.30 -4.82 10.01
CA GLN A 5 -59.15 -4.07 10.55
C GLN A 5 -57.88 -4.71 10.00
N THR A 6 -57.16 -3.96 9.17
CA THR A 6 -55.80 -4.25 8.71
C THR A 6 -54.78 -4.09 9.84
N PRO A 7 -53.75 -4.95 9.96
CA PRO A 7 -52.69 -4.76 10.94
C PRO A 7 -51.70 -3.66 10.51
N LEU A 8 -51.23 -2.89 11.49
CA LEU A 8 -50.16 -1.90 11.35
C LEU A 8 -48.85 -2.61 10.91
N GLY A 9 -48.33 -2.23 9.75
CA GLY A 9 -46.97 -2.59 9.32
C GLY A 9 -45.93 -1.78 10.09
N ILE A 10 -44.97 -2.48 10.69
CA ILE A 10 -43.77 -1.88 11.29
C ILE A 10 -42.89 -1.37 10.14
N LEU A 11 -42.70 -0.06 10.03
CA LEU A 11 -41.66 0.52 9.19
C LEU A 11 -40.31 0.38 9.91
N THR A 12 -39.53 -0.64 9.56
CA THR A 12 -38.08 -0.61 9.77
C THR A 12 -37.47 0.35 8.75
N VAL A 13 -37.08 1.54 9.20
CA VAL A 13 -36.19 2.40 8.44
C VAL A 13 -34.79 1.80 8.55
N ALA A 14 -34.38 1.04 7.54
CA ALA A 14 -32.98 0.69 7.38
C ALA A 14 -32.23 1.97 7.03
N ALA A 15 -31.45 2.49 7.97
CA ALA A 15 -30.47 3.52 7.67
C ALA A 15 -29.42 2.90 6.74
N PHE A 16 -29.54 3.18 5.44
CA PHE A 16 -28.41 3.00 4.54
C PHE A 16 -27.38 4.04 4.95
N ALA A 17 -26.40 3.60 5.74
CA ALA A 17 -25.12 4.29 5.77
C ALA A 17 -24.61 4.27 4.33
N MET A 18 -24.59 5.44 3.70
CA MET A 18 -23.91 5.64 2.43
C MET A 18 -22.42 5.46 2.72
N MET A 19 -21.94 4.22 2.66
CA MET A 19 -20.51 3.96 2.65
C MET A 19 -19.94 4.72 1.44
N PRO A 20 -18.85 5.50 1.60
CA PRO A 20 -18.19 6.06 0.44
C PRO A 20 -17.87 4.89 -0.49
N ILE A 21 -18.23 5.02 -1.77
CA ILE A 21 -17.83 4.09 -2.83
C ILE A 21 -16.29 4.11 -2.82
N LEU A 22 -15.67 3.16 -2.11
CA LEU A 22 -14.27 2.84 -2.30
C LEU A 22 -14.19 2.26 -3.72
N ALA A 23 -13.46 2.94 -4.60
CA ALA A 23 -13.13 2.35 -5.89
C ALA A 23 -12.38 1.04 -5.60
N GLU A 24 -12.96 -0.10 -5.99
CA GLU A 24 -12.33 -1.40 -5.79
C GLU A 24 -10.99 -1.43 -6.54
N PRO A 25 -9.93 -2.02 -5.94
CA PRO A 25 -8.65 -2.08 -6.63
C PRO A 25 -8.72 -2.93 -7.90
N VAL A 26 -8.06 -2.45 -8.95
CA VAL A 26 -8.18 -2.99 -10.31
C VAL A 26 -7.00 -3.92 -10.60
N PHE A 27 -7.29 -5.16 -10.99
CA PHE A 27 -6.26 -6.14 -11.36
C PHE A 27 -5.64 -5.81 -12.73
N PHE A 28 -4.31 -5.85 -12.81
CA PHE A 28 -3.57 -5.76 -14.05
C PHE A 28 -2.87 -7.08 -14.36
N ALA A 29 -3.38 -7.80 -15.37
CA ALA A 29 -2.92 -9.15 -15.68
C ALA A 29 -1.44 -9.23 -16.12
N THR A 30 -0.89 -8.17 -16.71
CA THR A 30 0.49 -8.15 -17.21
C THR A 30 1.51 -8.23 -16.07
N THR A 31 1.23 -7.59 -14.93
CA THR A 31 2.10 -7.63 -13.75
C THR A 31 1.62 -8.68 -12.73
N GLY A 32 0.33 -9.01 -12.75
CA GLY A 32 -0.31 -9.84 -11.73
C GLY A 32 -0.62 -9.07 -10.44
N HIS A 33 -0.50 -7.74 -10.46
CA HIS A 33 -0.75 -6.86 -9.32
C HIS A 33 -2.12 -6.18 -9.41
N TYR A 34 -2.55 -5.58 -8.30
CA TYR A 34 -3.76 -4.78 -8.20
C TYR A 34 -3.40 -3.34 -7.90
N TYR A 35 -4.21 -2.40 -8.38
CA TYR A 35 -3.93 -0.97 -8.22
C TYR A 35 -5.16 -0.23 -7.72
N GLU A 36 -4.98 0.69 -6.78
CA GLU A 36 -6.02 1.56 -6.27
C GLU A 36 -5.58 3.03 -6.38
N ALA A 37 -6.32 3.82 -7.15
CA ALA A 37 -6.15 5.27 -7.13
C ALA A 37 -6.91 5.86 -5.93
N VAL A 38 -6.19 6.55 -5.03
CA VAL A 38 -6.77 7.17 -3.85
C VAL A 38 -6.77 8.68 -4.01
N LYS A 39 -7.98 9.26 -3.97
CA LYS A 39 -8.17 10.70 -4.12
C LYS A 39 -8.16 11.39 -2.77
N VAL A 40 -7.39 12.47 -2.66
CA VAL A 40 -7.30 13.34 -1.48
C VAL A 40 -7.49 14.78 -1.94
N PRO A 41 -8.74 15.28 -2.03
CA PRO A 41 -9.04 16.60 -2.61
C PRO A 41 -8.29 17.76 -1.95
N GLU A 42 -8.04 17.67 -0.64
CA GLU A 42 -7.32 18.68 0.15
C GLU A 42 -5.79 18.66 -0.07
N GLY A 43 -5.29 17.71 -0.86
CA GLY A 43 -3.87 17.47 -1.07
C GLY A 43 -3.26 16.53 -0.03
N VAL A 44 -2.17 15.85 -0.41
CA VAL A 44 -1.47 14.88 0.44
C VAL A 44 0.03 14.96 0.22
N THR A 45 0.82 14.89 1.29
CA THR A 45 2.28 14.77 1.16
C THR A 45 2.68 13.37 0.70
N ARG A 46 3.86 13.22 0.13
CA ARG A 46 4.37 11.91 -0.29
C ARG A 46 4.42 10.92 0.88
N ASP A 47 4.86 11.37 2.06
CA ASP A 47 4.97 10.49 3.22
C ASP A 47 3.60 10.07 3.77
N GLN A 48 2.62 10.98 3.78
CA GLN A 48 1.24 10.63 4.12
C GLN A 48 0.66 9.62 3.14
N ALA A 49 0.88 9.81 1.84
CA ALA A 49 0.45 8.88 0.80
C ALA A 49 1.08 7.50 0.98
N GLY A 50 2.37 7.44 1.29
CA GLY A 50 3.07 6.19 1.62
C GLY A 50 2.51 5.49 2.86
N LEU A 51 2.21 6.23 3.92
CA LEU A 51 1.58 5.68 5.13
C LEU A 51 0.17 5.16 4.86
N MET A 52 -0.63 5.86 4.04
CA MET A 52 -1.96 5.42 3.65
C MET A 52 -1.94 4.17 2.75
N ALA A 53 -0.97 4.08 1.84
CA ALA A 53 -0.74 2.88 1.03
C ALA A 53 -0.40 1.68 1.91
N ALA A 54 0.56 1.85 2.82
CA ALA A 54 0.96 0.82 3.78
C ALA A 54 -0.19 0.40 4.71
N ALA A 55 -1.01 1.35 5.18
CA ALA A 55 -2.18 1.05 6.02
C ALA A 55 -3.22 0.18 5.32
N LYS A 56 -3.23 0.14 3.99
CA LYS A 56 -4.08 -0.72 3.17
C LYS A 56 -3.40 -2.04 2.77
N GLY A 57 -2.17 -2.29 3.21
CA GLY A 57 -1.38 -3.48 2.86
C GLY A 57 -0.72 -3.40 1.48
N GLY A 58 -0.59 -2.19 0.91
CA GLY A 58 0.08 -1.95 -0.37
C GLY A 58 1.26 -0.99 -0.22
N TYR A 59 1.77 -0.51 -1.36
CA TYR A 59 2.82 0.50 -1.44
C TYR A 59 2.48 1.49 -2.56
N LEU A 60 3.13 2.66 -2.59
CA LEU A 60 2.95 3.58 -3.72
C LEU A 60 3.44 2.91 -5.01
N ALA A 61 2.63 2.93 -6.06
CA ALA A 61 2.81 2.11 -7.25
C ALA A 61 4.17 2.31 -7.93
N THR A 62 4.75 1.21 -8.40
CA THR A 62 5.93 1.16 -9.27
C THR A 62 5.48 0.99 -10.71
N LEU A 63 6.27 1.52 -11.65
CA LEU A 63 5.92 1.49 -13.08
C LEU A 63 7.14 1.02 -13.87
N SER A 64 7.20 -0.27 -14.15
CA SER A 64 8.33 -0.98 -14.74
C SER A 64 8.25 -1.15 -16.27
N SER A 65 7.13 -0.75 -16.88
CA SER A 65 6.90 -0.87 -18.33
C SER A 65 5.94 0.19 -18.87
N GLU A 66 5.91 0.35 -20.20
CA GLU A 66 4.96 1.23 -20.89
C GLU A 66 3.50 0.83 -20.65
N ASP A 67 3.21 -0.47 -20.72
CA ASP A 67 1.85 -0.99 -20.52
C ASP A 67 1.36 -0.76 -19.09
N GLU A 68 2.23 -0.96 -18.10
CA GLU A 68 1.93 -0.68 -16.69
C GLU A 68 1.72 0.81 -16.44
N ASN A 69 2.59 1.66 -16.99
CA ASN A 69 2.41 3.11 -16.91
C ASN A 69 1.10 3.56 -17.53
N ALA A 70 0.77 3.07 -18.72
CA ALA A 70 -0.48 3.41 -19.41
C ALA A 70 -1.71 2.93 -18.62
N PHE A 71 -1.65 1.71 -18.07
CA PHE A 71 -2.71 1.17 -17.21
C PHE A 71 -2.91 2.01 -15.96
N VAL A 72 -1.85 2.26 -15.18
CA VAL A 72 -1.95 3.04 -13.94
C VAL A 72 -2.40 4.47 -14.21
N PHE A 73 -1.90 5.11 -15.26
CA PHE A 73 -2.36 6.44 -15.65
C PHE A 73 -3.85 6.46 -16.02
N SER A 74 -4.37 5.41 -16.65
CA SER A 74 -5.79 5.32 -17.01
C SER A 74 -6.74 5.42 -15.80
N LEU A 75 -6.27 5.03 -14.60
CA LEU A 75 -7.03 5.14 -13.35
C LEU A 75 -7.17 6.59 -12.87
N VAL A 76 -6.29 7.49 -13.32
CA VAL A 76 -6.18 8.88 -12.87
C VAL A 76 -6.20 9.89 -14.02
N ASN A 77 -6.57 9.47 -15.23
CA ASN A 77 -6.60 10.29 -16.44
C ASN A 77 -7.81 11.24 -16.49
N ASP A 78 -7.94 12.07 -15.46
CA ASP A 78 -8.91 13.15 -15.37
C ASP A 78 -8.30 14.30 -14.56
N LEU A 79 -8.51 15.54 -14.99
CA LEU A 79 -7.90 16.72 -14.36
C LEU A 79 -8.26 16.90 -12.88
N SER A 80 -9.34 16.28 -12.41
CA SER A 80 -9.71 16.33 -10.99
C SER A 80 -8.77 15.52 -10.08
N TRP A 81 -7.87 14.71 -10.63
CA TRP A 81 -6.76 14.07 -9.89
C TRP A 81 -5.52 14.96 -9.76
N PHE A 82 -5.47 16.07 -10.49
CA PHE A 82 -4.36 16.99 -10.55
C PHE A 82 -4.68 18.27 -9.78
N THR A 83 -3.64 18.98 -9.34
CA THR A 83 -3.80 20.30 -8.70
C THR A 83 -4.45 21.30 -9.65
N SER A 84 -4.91 22.42 -9.09
CA SER A 84 -5.18 23.62 -9.89
C SER A 84 -3.90 24.05 -10.63
N LEU A 85 -4.04 24.84 -11.70
CA LEU A 85 -2.87 25.44 -12.36
C LEU A 85 -2.09 26.28 -11.34
N SER A 86 -0.79 26.02 -11.24
CA SER A 86 0.11 26.84 -10.45
C SER A 86 0.37 28.20 -11.12
N MET A 87 1.09 29.08 -10.44
CA MET A 87 1.55 30.36 -11.01
C MET A 87 2.44 30.19 -12.26
N PHE A 88 3.01 28.99 -12.46
CA PHE A 88 3.82 28.64 -13.63
C PHE A 88 3.03 27.89 -14.72
N GLY A 89 1.71 27.73 -14.54
CA GLY A 89 0.83 27.12 -15.54
C GLY A 89 0.92 25.60 -15.61
N ASP A 90 1.40 24.95 -14.56
CA ASP A 90 1.51 23.49 -14.47
C ASP A 90 0.66 22.91 -13.33
N ARG A 91 0.47 21.59 -13.37
CA ARG A 91 -0.30 20.83 -12.39
C ARG A 91 0.49 19.65 -11.89
N LEU A 92 0.43 19.41 -10.59
CA LEU A 92 0.99 18.21 -9.99
C LEU A 92 -0.08 17.12 -9.96
N GLY A 93 0.28 15.94 -10.47
CA GLY A 93 -0.58 14.77 -10.45
C GLY A 93 -0.34 13.88 -9.23
N PRO A 94 -1.04 12.73 -9.18
CA PRO A 94 -0.92 11.78 -8.09
C PRO A 94 0.51 11.25 -7.86
N TRP A 95 0.84 10.98 -6.60
CA TRP A 95 2.11 10.36 -6.21
C TRP A 95 2.26 8.91 -6.70
N LEU A 96 3.51 8.55 -6.98
CA LEU A 96 3.98 7.21 -7.32
C LEU A 96 5.13 6.80 -6.38
N GLY A 97 5.64 5.58 -6.54
CA GLY A 97 6.62 4.97 -5.64
C GLY A 97 8.08 5.38 -5.83
N GLY A 98 8.40 6.19 -6.84
CA GLY A 98 9.78 6.55 -7.17
C GLY A 98 10.40 7.53 -6.16
N ILE A 99 11.67 7.31 -5.82
CA ILE A 99 12.45 8.10 -4.87
C ILE A 99 13.84 8.39 -5.47
N SER A 100 14.30 9.63 -5.38
CA SER A 100 15.67 9.98 -5.77
C SER A 100 16.67 9.60 -4.66
N THR A 101 17.83 9.12 -5.09
CA THR A 101 18.96 8.78 -4.21
C THR A 101 20.24 9.41 -4.76
N ALA A 102 21.33 9.36 -3.99
CA ALA A 102 22.65 9.83 -4.43
C ALA A 102 23.17 9.11 -5.69
N THR A 103 22.63 7.93 -6.01
CA THR A 103 23.04 7.10 -7.14
C THR A 103 21.98 7.03 -8.25
N GLY A 104 20.93 7.86 -8.19
CA GLY A 104 19.83 7.88 -9.16
C GLY A 104 18.48 7.49 -8.55
N TRP A 105 17.50 7.21 -9.39
CA TRP A 105 16.13 6.88 -8.97
C TRP A 105 15.98 5.40 -8.60
N GLN A 106 15.12 5.14 -7.61
CA GLN A 106 14.77 3.79 -7.15
C GLN A 106 13.28 3.71 -6.85
N TRP A 107 12.69 2.51 -6.96
CA TRP A 107 11.36 2.25 -6.47
C TRP A 107 11.38 2.02 -4.95
N ASN A 108 10.31 2.45 -4.27
CA ASN A 108 10.07 2.21 -2.85
C ASN A 108 10.02 0.72 -2.44
N THR A 109 9.87 -0.20 -3.40
CA THR A 109 9.93 -1.66 -3.22
C THR A 109 11.35 -2.23 -3.31
N GLY A 110 12.32 -1.47 -3.83
CA GLY A 110 13.67 -1.94 -4.14
C GLY A 110 13.80 -2.62 -5.51
N GLU A 111 12.73 -2.66 -6.31
CA GLU A 111 12.77 -3.15 -7.69
C GLU A 111 13.71 -2.30 -8.57
N PRO A 112 14.31 -2.89 -9.62
CA PRO A 112 15.15 -2.14 -10.56
C PRO A 112 14.40 -1.00 -11.23
N PHE A 113 14.98 0.21 -11.22
CA PHE A 113 14.44 1.38 -11.90
C PHE A 113 14.97 1.45 -13.36
N THR A 114 14.42 0.62 -14.24
CA THR A 114 14.92 0.44 -15.61
C THR A 114 14.07 1.11 -16.69
N TYR A 115 12.76 1.27 -16.46
CA TYR A 115 11.86 1.99 -17.34
C TYR A 115 11.66 3.42 -16.84
N THR A 116 11.61 4.37 -17.78
CA THR A 116 11.33 5.78 -17.46
C THR A 116 10.39 6.42 -18.45
N LYS A 117 9.54 7.32 -17.95
CA LYS A 117 8.65 8.15 -18.77
C LYS A 117 8.65 9.60 -18.32
N TRP A 118 9.84 10.14 -18.09
CA TRP A 118 10.01 11.54 -17.72
C TRP A 118 9.38 12.47 -18.77
N LYS A 119 8.65 13.47 -18.32
CA LYS A 119 8.30 14.61 -19.15
C LYS A 119 9.60 15.26 -19.65
N PRO A 120 9.65 15.78 -20.89
CA PRO A 120 10.81 16.55 -21.34
C PRO A 120 11.19 17.66 -20.35
N GLY A 121 12.46 17.62 -19.92
CA GLY A 121 13.03 18.53 -18.92
C GLY A 121 13.01 18.02 -17.47
N GLN A 122 12.44 16.84 -17.21
CA GLN A 122 12.44 16.18 -15.89
C GLN A 122 13.42 14.99 -15.87
N PRO A 123 13.88 14.57 -14.68
CA PRO A 123 13.75 15.26 -13.40
C PRO A 123 14.60 16.54 -13.34
N ASP A 124 14.15 17.56 -12.62
CA ASP A 124 14.84 18.86 -12.48
C ASP A 124 15.34 19.16 -11.06
N THR A 125 15.00 18.31 -10.08
CA THR A 125 15.40 18.45 -8.67
C THR A 125 15.00 19.78 -8.02
N TYR A 126 13.87 20.35 -8.43
CA TYR A 126 13.40 21.62 -7.90
C TYR A 126 13.24 21.62 -6.37
N ALA A 127 13.78 22.66 -5.73
CA ALA A 127 13.60 22.97 -4.31
C ALA A 127 14.01 21.89 -3.27
N GLY A 128 14.88 20.93 -3.64
CA GLY A 128 15.35 19.93 -2.66
C GLY A 128 16.31 18.88 -3.20
N PHE A 129 16.99 18.20 -2.28
CA PHE A 129 17.87 17.07 -2.62
C PHE A 129 17.10 15.74 -2.73
N TYR A 130 16.08 15.56 -1.88
CA TYR A 130 15.20 14.39 -1.91
C TYR A 130 14.00 14.71 -2.77
N GLN A 131 13.76 13.88 -3.77
CA GLN A 131 12.73 14.07 -4.76
C GLN A 131 11.92 12.79 -4.92
N TYR A 132 10.64 12.96 -5.19
CA TYR A 132 9.68 11.88 -5.27
C TYR A 132 8.88 11.98 -6.55
N LEU A 133 8.56 10.81 -7.10
CA LEU A 133 7.97 10.69 -8.41
C LEU A 133 6.46 10.90 -8.35
N LEU A 134 5.93 11.64 -9.32
CA LEU A 134 4.50 11.85 -9.53
C LEU A 134 4.20 11.93 -11.02
N PHE A 135 2.92 11.80 -11.40
CA PHE A 135 2.50 12.11 -12.77
C PHE A 135 2.54 13.62 -13.03
N TYR A 136 3.17 14.04 -14.12
CA TYR A 136 3.36 15.44 -14.46
C TYR A 136 3.54 15.64 -15.96
N ASP A 137 2.60 16.36 -16.60
CA ASP A 137 2.66 16.67 -18.04
C ASP A 137 2.45 18.17 -18.32
N GLY A 138 2.85 19.04 -17.37
CA GLY A 138 2.62 20.48 -17.47
C GLY A 138 1.18 20.85 -17.11
N ALA A 139 0.45 21.49 -18.03
CA ALA A 139 -0.91 21.98 -17.78
C ALA A 139 -1.99 20.89 -17.85
N ASP A 140 -1.66 19.78 -18.50
CA ASP A 140 -2.57 18.68 -18.83
C ASP A 140 -2.45 17.52 -17.85
N ALA A 141 -3.50 16.69 -17.81
CA ALA A 141 -3.38 15.35 -17.25
C ALA A 141 -2.65 14.48 -18.27
N GLY A 142 -1.47 13.99 -17.94
CA GLY A 142 -0.67 13.18 -18.86
C GLY A 142 0.14 12.07 -18.18
N PRO A 143 0.54 11.05 -18.96
CA PRO A 143 1.14 9.81 -18.46
C PRO A 143 2.64 9.91 -18.19
N THR A 144 3.22 11.11 -18.29
CA THR A 144 4.64 11.40 -18.08
C THR A 144 4.92 11.73 -16.62
N TRP A 145 6.20 11.71 -16.25
CA TRP A 145 6.64 11.86 -14.86
C TRP A 145 7.39 13.16 -14.62
N GLY A 146 7.28 13.64 -13.39
CA GLY A 146 8.10 14.71 -12.84
C GLY A 146 8.54 14.37 -11.43
N ASP A 147 9.33 15.26 -10.85
CA ASP A 147 9.82 15.13 -9.49
C ASP A 147 9.41 16.29 -8.58
N HIS A 148 9.26 16.00 -7.30
CA HIS A 148 8.83 16.98 -6.30
C HIS A 148 9.39 16.64 -4.90
N PRO A 149 9.69 17.64 -4.04
CA PRO A 149 10.30 17.43 -2.73
C PRO A 149 9.41 16.71 -1.68
N GLY A 150 8.25 16.20 -2.08
CA GLY A 150 7.35 15.39 -1.26
C GLY A 150 6.52 16.13 -0.20
N GLY A 151 6.94 17.32 0.23
CA GLY A 151 6.24 18.15 1.23
C GLY A 151 5.68 19.46 0.65
N ALA A 152 5.06 20.28 1.51
CA ALA A 152 4.47 21.55 1.07
C ALA A 152 5.55 22.54 0.58
N ILE A 153 5.29 23.16 -0.58
CA ILE A 153 6.06 24.30 -1.08
C ILE A 153 5.19 25.56 -0.94
N PRO A 154 5.67 26.66 -0.34
CA PRO A 154 4.88 27.88 -0.20
C PRO A 154 4.33 28.38 -1.53
N GLY A 155 3.00 28.55 -1.61
CA GLY A 155 2.32 29.02 -2.82
C GLY A 155 1.91 27.93 -3.83
N PHE A 156 2.14 26.65 -3.51
CA PHE A 156 1.76 25.52 -4.35
C PHE A 156 0.79 24.58 -3.61
N GLU A 157 -0.18 24.04 -4.35
CA GLU A 157 -1.03 22.95 -3.86
C GLU A 157 -0.21 21.65 -3.78
N LEU A 158 -0.51 20.80 -2.79
CA LEU A 158 -0.02 19.43 -2.77
C LEU A 158 -0.79 18.56 -3.78
N PRO A 159 -0.17 17.50 -4.34
CA PRO A 159 -0.88 16.50 -5.14
C PRO A 159 -2.17 16.00 -4.50
N LYS A 160 -3.22 15.86 -5.33
CA LYS A 160 -4.59 15.51 -4.87
C LYS A 160 -4.88 14.01 -4.84
N GLY A 161 -3.84 13.18 -4.81
CA GLY A 161 -3.99 11.75 -4.74
C GLY A 161 -2.69 11.00 -4.89
N PHE A 162 -2.81 9.68 -4.94
CA PHE A 162 -1.71 8.75 -5.13
C PHE A 162 -2.26 7.42 -5.65
N VAL A 163 -1.39 6.59 -6.22
CA VAL A 163 -1.76 5.23 -6.62
C VAL A 163 -1.09 4.23 -5.72
N ILE A 164 -1.88 3.30 -5.17
CA ILE A 164 -1.42 2.16 -4.41
C ILE A 164 -1.31 0.97 -5.35
N GLU A 165 -0.30 0.14 -5.15
CA GLU A 165 -0.14 -1.16 -5.77
C GLU A 165 -0.11 -2.26 -4.70
N TYR A 166 -0.66 -3.42 -5.06
CA TYR A 166 -0.75 -4.61 -4.23
C TYR A 166 -0.29 -5.84 -5.00
N ASN A 167 0.55 -6.65 -4.37
CA ASN A 167 0.95 -7.96 -4.87
C ASN A 167 -0.19 -9.01 -4.85
N GLN A 168 -1.31 -8.70 -4.18
CA GLN A 168 -2.45 -9.60 -3.98
C GLN A 168 -3.77 -8.84 -3.98
N ALA A 169 -4.88 -9.56 -4.19
CA ALA A 169 -6.22 -8.98 -4.28
C ALA A 169 -6.61 -8.21 -2.99
N PRO A 170 -6.97 -6.92 -3.10
CA PRO A 170 -7.40 -6.18 -1.91
C PRO A 170 -8.76 -6.69 -1.42
N GLY A 171 -8.85 -6.92 -0.11
CA GLY A 171 -9.97 -7.67 0.50
C GLY A 171 -9.60 -9.10 0.92
N THR A 172 -8.48 -9.66 0.44
CA THR A 172 -7.79 -10.75 1.17
C THR A 172 -6.88 -10.22 2.27
N PHE A 173 -6.56 -8.91 2.23
CA PHE A 173 -5.99 -8.19 3.36
C PHE A 173 -7.08 -7.88 4.39
N VAL A 174 -7.32 -8.82 5.29
CA VAL A 174 -7.83 -8.48 6.62
C VAL A 174 -6.62 -7.91 7.35
N PRO A 175 -6.68 -6.72 8.01
CA PRO A 175 -5.73 -6.42 9.08
C PRO A 175 -6.01 -7.45 10.16
N SER A 176 -5.49 -8.67 10.00
CA SER A 176 -5.44 -9.60 11.11
C SER A 176 -4.54 -8.87 12.08
N GLY A 177 -5.06 -8.53 13.26
CA GLY A 177 -4.16 -8.27 14.38
C GLY A 177 -3.02 -9.29 14.31
N VAL A 178 -1.80 -8.82 14.54
CA VAL A 178 -0.56 -9.57 14.26
C VAL A 178 -0.72 -11.05 14.60
N ARG A 179 -0.81 -11.88 13.55
CA ARG A 179 -1.11 -13.32 13.67
C ARG A 179 0.14 -14.10 13.33
N LEU A 180 0.45 -15.05 14.21
CA LEU A 180 1.42 -16.09 13.94
C LEU A 180 0.71 -17.22 13.17
N ASP A 181 1.21 -17.52 11.99
CA ASP A 181 0.83 -18.70 11.21
C ASP A 181 1.92 -19.77 11.36
N ILE A 182 1.47 -21.03 11.45
CA ILE A 182 2.33 -22.20 11.68
C ILE A 182 1.96 -23.24 10.63
N ASP A 183 2.83 -23.40 9.63
CA ASP A 183 2.64 -24.34 8.53
C ASP A 183 3.59 -25.53 8.71
N LYS A 184 3.11 -26.76 8.52
CA LYS A 184 3.99 -27.93 8.53
C LYS A 184 4.73 -28.02 7.19
N GLU A 185 6.06 -28.03 7.23
CA GLU A 185 6.90 -28.22 6.05
C GLU A 185 7.70 -29.52 6.20
N GLY A 186 7.38 -30.53 5.39
CA GLY A 186 8.01 -31.85 5.50
C GLY A 186 7.55 -32.68 6.70
N THR A 187 8.33 -33.69 7.09
CA THR A 187 8.01 -34.56 8.24
C THR A 187 8.30 -33.87 9.56
N ASP A 188 9.34 -33.04 9.55
CA ASP A 188 10.09 -32.69 10.74
C ASP A 188 10.40 -31.19 10.88
N GLN A 189 9.54 -30.34 10.33
CA GLN A 189 9.73 -28.90 10.43
C GLN A 189 8.36 -28.20 10.40
N VAL A 190 8.29 -27.10 11.14
CA VAL A 190 7.23 -26.12 10.98
C VAL A 190 7.83 -24.80 10.52
N MET A 191 7.12 -24.10 9.66
CA MET A 191 7.40 -22.75 9.25
C MET A 191 6.53 -21.80 10.07
N LEU A 192 7.18 -20.97 10.87
CA LEU A 192 6.54 -19.91 11.64
C LEU A 192 6.57 -18.64 10.79
N SER A 193 5.41 -18.02 10.56
CA SER A 193 5.37 -16.78 9.78
C SER A 193 4.39 -15.75 10.33
N TRP A 194 4.72 -14.47 10.15
CA TRP A 194 3.85 -13.33 10.49
C TRP A 194 4.12 -12.15 9.56
N PRO A 195 3.22 -11.15 9.47
CA PRO A 195 3.40 -10.01 8.56
C PRO A 195 4.72 -9.28 8.81
N ALA A 196 5.44 -8.87 7.75
CA ALA A 196 6.70 -8.15 7.86
C ALA A 196 6.54 -6.63 7.99
N ASP A 197 5.36 -6.12 7.65
CA ASP A 197 4.95 -4.72 7.73
C ASP A 197 4.56 -4.28 9.17
N VAL A 198 4.50 -5.21 10.12
CA VAL A 198 4.24 -4.93 11.54
C VAL A 198 5.53 -4.92 12.36
N THR A 199 5.80 -3.81 13.04
CA THR A 199 7.04 -3.60 13.84
C THR A 199 6.83 -3.79 15.33
N GLY A 200 7.91 -4.08 16.05
CA GLY A 200 7.92 -4.19 17.52
C GLY A 200 7.40 -5.53 18.07
N TRP A 201 7.26 -6.56 17.24
CA TRP A 201 6.86 -7.89 17.68
C TRP A 201 8.07 -8.83 17.74
N VAL A 202 8.14 -9.62 18.81
CA VAL A 202 9.15 -10.65 19.03
C VAL A 202 8.47 -12.02 19.06
N LEU A 203 9.03 -12.97 18.31
CA LEU A 203 8.63 -14.36 18.39
C LEU A 203 9.22 -14.98 19.66
N GLU A 204 8.36 -15.54 20.50
CA GLU A 204 8.74 -16.31 21.68
C GLU A 204 8.23 -17.76 21.54
N PHE A 205 8.93 -18.68 22.21
CA PHE A 205 8.50 -20.06 22.35
C PHE A 205 8.56 -20.52 23.81
N THR A 206 7.83 -21.59 24.12
CA THR A 206 7.92 -22.31 25.38
C THR A 206 7.55 -23.78 25.19
N THR A 207 7.99 -24.62 26.11
CA THR A 207 7.54 -26.02 26.23
C THR A 207 6.47 -26.19 27.30
N ASP A 208 6.32 -25.19 28.18
CA ASP A 208 5.31 -25.15 29.23
C ASP A 208 5.03 -23.67 29.57
N PRO A 209 3.83 -23.14 29.29
CA PRO A 209 3.48 -21.76 29.61
C PRO A 209 3.66 -21.39 31.09
N ALA A 210 3.62 -22.37 32.01
CA ALA A 210 3.86 -22.15 33.43
C ALA A 210 5.33 -21.86 33.77
N LEU A 211 6.27 -22.30 32.93
CA LEU A 211 7.72 -22.09 33.10
C LEU A 211 8.20 -20.75 32.49
N GLY A 212 7.33 -20.05 31.77
CA GLY A 212 7.64 -18.80 31.09
C GLY A 212 7.95 -18.95 29.61
N TRP A 213 8.20 -17.82 28.95
CA TRP A 213 8.42 -17.70 27.50
C TRP A 213 9.83 -17.18 27.23
N THR A 214 10.47 -17.70 26.19
CA THR A 214 11.83 -17.33 25.78
C THR A 214 11.82 -16.83 24.34
N ASN A 215 12.67 -15.86 24.01
CA ASN A 215 12.86 -15.40 22.62
C ASN A 215 13.27 -16.57 21.72
N PHE A 216 12.71 -16.62 20.51
CA PHE A 216 13.08 -17.62 19.52
C PHE A 216 14.55 -17.45 19.12
N PRO A 217 15.35 -18.54 19.03
CA PRO A 217 16.80 -18.44 18.92
C PRO A 217 17.31 -18.07 17.52
N ALA A 218 16.43 -18.11 16.50
CA ALA A 218 16.78 -17.78 15.13
C ALA A 218 16.07 -16.50 14.66
N ALA A 219 16.80 -15.66 13.93
CA ALA A 219 16.23 -14.49 13.28
C ALA A 219 15.36 -14.91 12.08
N PRO A 220 14.19 -14.28 11.87
CA PRO A 220 13.37 -14.54 10.71
C PRO A 220 13.97 -13.89 9.45
N VAL A 221 13.66 -14.48 8.30
CA VAL A 221 13.88 -13.90 6.96
C VAL A 221 12.58 -13.35 6.41
N ILE A 222 12.62 -12.29 5.59
CA ILE A 222 11.41 -11.76 4.94
C ILE A 222 11.27 -12.42 3.57
N ILE A 223 10.16 -13.12 3.35
CA ILE A 223 9.81 -13.75 2.07
C ILE A 223 8.33 -13.46 1.78
N ASN A 224 8.05 -12.85 0.63
CA ASN A 224 6.71 -12.49 0.20
C ASN A 224 5.93 -11.67 1.25
N GLY A 225 6.57 -10.62 1.80
CA GLY A 225 5.95 -9.71 2.76
C GLY A 225 5.73 -10.27 4.17
N ARG A 226 6.34 -11.41 4.50
CA ARG A 226 6.20 -12.06 5.82
C ARG A 226 7.55 -12.39 6.42
N PHE A 227 7.72 -12.16 7.71
CA PHE A 227 8.77 -12.80 8.49
C PHE A 227 8.51 -14.30 8.48
N ARG A 228 9.56 -15.08 8.23
CA ARG A 228 9.55 -16.54 8.17
C ARG A 228 10.73 -17.08 8.95
N VAL A 229 10.49 -18.05 9.82
CA VAL A 229 11.56 -18.76 10.52
C VAL A 229 11.19 -20.24 10.68
N PRO A 230 12.06 -21.16 10.25
CA PRO A 230 11.82 -22.57 10.47
C PRO A 230 12.09 -22.96 11.93
N ASP A 231 11.29 -23.85 12.48
CA ASP A 231 11.65 -24.65 13.65
C ASP A 231 11.78 -26.12 13.24
N THR A 232 13.00 -26.65 13.31
CA THR A 232 13.33 -28.05 13.01
C THR A 232 13.37 -28.93 14.27
N THR A 233 13.07 -28.37 15.45
CA THR A 233 13.16 -29.09 16.72
C THR A 233 11.92 -29.96 16.89
N THR A 234 12.06 -31.27 16.69
CA THR A 234 10.92 -32.02 16.17
C THR A 234 10.18 -33.02 17.01
N VAL A 235 10.61 -33.33 18.23
CA VAL A 235 10.06 -34.58 18.80
C VAL A 235 9.62 -34.48 20.24
N ASP A 236 10.26 -33.69 21.08
CA ASP A 236 9.84 -33.50 22.47
C ASP A 236 10.76 -32.46 23.14
N PRO A 237 10.25 -31.51 23.94
CA PRO A 237 8.84 -31.22 24.16
C PRO A 237 8.18 -30.51 22.98
N VAL A 238 6.87 -30.71 22.83
CA VAL A 238 6.03 -29.87 21.96
C VAL A 238 6.26 -28.41 22.34
N ARG A 239 6.62 -27.59 21.35
CA ARG A 239 6.77 -26.15 21.53
C ARG A 239 5.46 -25.44 21.23
N LEU A 240 5.15 -24.47 22.07
CA LEU A 240 4.13 -23.46 21.86
C LEU A 240 4.81 -22.17 21.42
N TYR A 241 4.13 -21.39 20.58
CA TYR A 241 4.66 -20.18 19.99
C TYR A 241 3.71 -19.01 20.20
N ARG A 242 4.25 -17.80 20.32
CA ARG A 242 3.46 -16.57 20.31
C ARG A 242 4.26 -15.40 19.75
N LEU A 243 3.53 -14.38 19.31
CA LEU A 243 4.08 -13.05 19.08
C LEU A 243 3.78 -12.18 20.30
N LYS A 244 4.80 -11.48 20.78
CA LYS A 244 4.71 -10.52 21.89
C LYS A 244 5.19 -9.16 21.41
N ARG A 245 4.44 -8.11 21.76
CA ARG A 245 4.82 -6.72 21.49
C ARG A 245 5.55 -6.13 22.68
#